data_AF-A0A957K105-F1
#
_entry.id   AF-A0A957K105-F1
#
_cell.length_a   1.000
_cell.length_b   1.000
_cell.length_c   1.000
_cell.angle_alpha   90.00
_cell.angle_beta   90.00
_cell.angle_gamma   90.00
#
_symmetry.space_group_name_H-M   'P 1'
#
loop_
_entity.id
_entity.type
_entity.pdbx_description
1 polymer ?
#
loop_
_entity_poly.entity_id
_entity_poly.type
_entity_poly.pdbx_seq_one_letter_code
_entity_poly.pdbx_strand_id
1 'polypeptide(L)' 'MSTTDFDYIVVGCGGIGSGAAYWLARRAGQRVLGLEQFTLGHSLGGSQDYSRIIRLAGYGEELARLTPYTYET' A
#
# COMPACT_ATOMS: atom_id res chain seq x y z
N MET A 1 2.40 24.42 11.39
CA MET A 1 1.50 23.26 11.51
C MET A 1 1.78 22.64 12.87
N SER A 2 0.73 22.24 13.60
CA SER A 2 0.92 21.35 14.75
C SER A 2 1.64 20.10 14.26
N THR A 3 2.44 19.45 15.11
CA THR A 3 3.07 18.16 14.79
C THR A 3 2.06 17.02 14.59
N THR A 4 0.77 17.33 14.70
CA THR A 4 -0.37 16.41 14.56
C THR A 4 -1.24 16.67 13.33
N ASP A 5 -0.92 17.68 12.51
CA ASP A 5 -1.74 18.03 11.33
C ASP A 5 -1.23 17.30 10.08
N PHE A 6 -2.08 16.48 9.47
CA PHE A 6 -1.78 15.74 8.23
C PHE A 6 -2.92 15.91 7.22
N ASP A 7 -2.58 16.07 5.94
CA ASP A 7 -3.56 16.16 4.84
C ASP A 7 -4.10 14.78 4.46
N TYR A 8 -3.28 13.74 4.66
CA TYR A 8 -3.60 12.37 4.32
C TYR A 8 -3.25 11.44 5.47
N ILE A 9 -4.20 10.56 5.82
CA ILE A 9 -4.00 9.53 6.84
C ILE A 9 -4.31 8.18 6.21
N VAL A 10 -3.32 7.28 6.21
CA VAL A 10 -3.46 5.90 5.78
C VAL A 10 -3.62 5.02 7.03
N VAL A 11 -4.77 4.37 7.17
CA VAL A 11 -5.07 3.46 8.28
C VAL A 11 -4.80 2.03 7.83
N GLY A 12 -3.82 1.39 8.49
CA GLY A 12 -3.23 0.11 8.12
C GLY A 12 -2.04 0.28 7.17
N CYS A 13 -0.88 -0.27 7.53
CA CYS A 13 0.36 -0.23 6.76
C CYS A 13 0.74 -1.60 6.17
N GLY A 14 -0.26 -2.46 5.89
CA GLY A 14 -0.07 -3.71 5.15
C GLY A 14 0.24 -3.49 3.67
N GLY A 15 0.14 -4.54 2.83
CA GLY A 15 0.55 -4.47 1.41
C GLY A 15 -0.06 -3.31 0.61
N ILE A 16 -1.36 -3.05 0.76
CA ILE A 16 -2.03 -1.94 0.07
C ILE A 16 -1.70 -0.60 0.72
N GLY A 17 -1.80 -0.50 2.05
CA GLY A 17 -1.62 0.76 2.77
C GLY A 17 -0.20 1.32 2.67
N SER A 18 0.82 0.46 2.76
CA SER A 18 2.21 0.85 2.53
C SER A 18 2.46 1.37 1.11
N GLY A 19 1.87 0.74 0.09
CA GLY A 19 1.90 1.23 -1.29
C GLY A 19 1.23 2.60 -1.44
N ALA A 20 0.04 2.78 -0.84
CA ALA A 20 -0.65 4.06 -0.83
C ALA A 20 0.19 5.16 -0.13
N ALA A 21 0.74 4.86 1.04
CA ALA A 21 1.59 5.77 1.81
C ALA A 21 2.84 6.17 1.02
N TYR A 22 3.50 5.21 0.34
CA TYR A 22 4.66 5.48 -0.50
C TYR A 22 4.35 6.47 -1.62
N TRP A 23 3.30 6.20 -2.41
CA TRP A 23 2.95 7.07 -3.53
C TRP A 23 2.41 8.44 -3.08
N LEU A 24 1.64 8.47 -1.99
CA LEU A 24 1.19 9.73 -1.40
C LEU A 24 2.38 10.55 -0.88
N ALA A 25 3.33 9.93 -0.18
CA ALA A 25 4.52 10.62 0.33
C ALA A 25 5.38 11.19 -0.81
N ARG A 26 5.52 10.47 -1.93
CA ARG A 26 6.21 10.99 -3.13
C ARG A 26 5.55 12.25 -3.72
N ARG A 27 4.23 12.41 -3.57
CA ARG A 27 3.47 13.56 -4.08
C ARG A 27 3.31 14.69 -3.06
N ALA A 28 3.06 14.35 -1.79
CA ALA A 28 2.65 15.29 -0.75
C ALA A 28 3.72 15.54 0.33
N GLY A 29 4.81 14.76 0.34
CA GLY A 29 5.89 14.88 1.32
C GLY A 29 5.45 14.52 2.73
N GLN A 30 5.85 15.33 3.70
CA GLN A 30 5.61 15.11 5.14
C GLN A 30 4.15 15.29 5.60
N ARG A 31 3.21 15.50 4.66
CA ARG A 31 1.79 15.72 4.95
C ARG A 31 0.97 14.41 5.02
N VAL A 32 1.67 13.27 5.04
CA VAL A 32 1.08 11.92 5.04
C VAL A 32 1.46 11.20 6.34
N LEU A 33 0.45 10.70 7.05
CA LEU A 33 0.62 9.86 8.23
C LEU A 33 0.16 8.44 7.92
N GLY A 34 1.04 7.45 8.17
CA GLY A 34 0.66 6.04 8.19
C GLY A 34 0.45 5.58 9.63
N LEU A 35 -0.67 4.90 9.89
CA LEU A 35 -0.99 4.31 11.19
C LEU A 35 -1.13 2.79 11.05
N GLU A 36 -0.36 2.04 11.83
CA GLU A 36 -0.50 0.59 11.95
C GLU A 36 -0.78 0.24 13.42
N GLN A 37 -1.78 -0.60 13.64
CA GLN A 37 -2.19 -1.00 14.99
C GLN A 37 -1.18 -1.97 15.63
N PHE A 38 -0.41 -2.68 14.79
CA PHE A 38 0.60 -3.65 15.19
C PHE A 38 2.02 -3.20 14.81
N THR A 39 3.01 -4.04 15.09
CA THR A 39 4.36 -3.85 14.55
C THR A 39 4.38 -4.06 13.04
N LEU A 40 5.08 -3.22 12.28
CA LEU A 40 5.26 -3.43 10.84
C LEU A 40 5.82 -4.84 10.56
N GLY A 41 5.23 -5.55 9.61
CA GLY A 41 5.59 -6.93 9.29
C GLY A 41 4.96 -8.00 10.21
N HIS A 42 3.97 -7.65 11.02
CA HIS A 42 3.21 -8.61 11.83
C HIS A 42 2.50 -9.69 10.99
N SER A 43 2.17 -10.81 11.64
CA SER A 43 1.44 -11.95 11.04
C SER A 43 -0.09 -11.85 11.14
N LEU A 44 -0.60 -10.83 11.83
CA LEU A 44 -2.03 -10.62 12.12
C LEU A 44 -2.83 -10.03 10.93
N GLY A 45 -2.37 -10.20 9.69
CA GLY A 45 -2.95 -9.60 8.48
C GLY A 45 -3.15 -10.60 7.35
N GLY A 46 -3.16 -10.08 6.10
CA GLY A 46 -3.18 -10.89 4.87
C GLY A 46 -1.88 -10.83 4.05
N SER A 47 -0.86 -10.09 4.52
CA SER A 47 0.39 -9.82 3.79
C SER A 47 1.60 -10.64 4.29
N GLN A 48 1.43 -11.47 5.32
CA GLN A 48 2.47 -12.17 6.07
C GLN A 48 3.12 -13.39 5.40
N ASP A 49 2.43 -14.03 4.44
CA ASP A 49 3.02 -15.18 3.74
C ASP A 49 4.29 -14.82 2.97
N TYR A 50 5.14 -15.83 2.76
CA TYR A 50 6.46 -15.70 2.12
C TYR A 50 6.44 -15.31 0.64
N SER A 51 5.33 -15.54 -0.07
CA SER A 51 5.22 -15.25 -1.50
C SER A 51 3.78 -14.89 -1.90
N ARG A 52 3.62 -14.22 -3.05
CA ARG A 52 2.33 -13.96 -3.69
C ARG A 52 2.43 -14.21 -5.18
N ILE A 53 1.34 -14.70 -5.78
CA ILE A 53 1.25 -14.92 -7.22
C ILE A 53 0.82 -13.60 -7.88
N ILE A 54 1.59 -13.17 -8.86
CA ILE A 54 1.23 -12.09 -9.78
C ILE A 54 1.13 -12.74 -11.17
N ARG A 55 -0.01 -12.56 -11.86
CA ARG A 55 -0.32 -13.23 -13.13
C ARG A 55 -0.98 -12.29 -14.13
N LEU A 56 -0.42 -12.21 -15.34
CA LEU A 56 -0.99 -11.41 -16.44
C LEU A 56 -2.36 -11.94 -16.91
N ALA A 57 -2.51 -13.27 -16.98
CA ALA A 57 -3.77 -13.91 -17.37
C ALA A 57 -4.64 -14.16 -16.13
N GLY A 58 -5.45 -13.18 -15.71
CA GLY A 58 -6.28 -13.24 -14.50
C GLY A 58 -7.78 -13.44 -14.74
N TYR A 59 -8.57 -13.31 -13.66
CA TYR A 59 -10.03 -13.31 -13.71
C TYR A 59 -10.53 -11.87 -13.88
N GLY A 60 -11.33 -11.61 -14.91
CA GLY A 60 -11.98 -10.31 -15.15
C GLY A 60 -11.11 -9.32 -15.93
N GLU A 61 -11.77 -8.59 -16.85
CA GLU A 61 -11.12 -7.64 -17.75
C GLU A 61 -10.52 -6.43 -17.01
N GLU A 62 -11.18 -5.97 -15.94
CA GLU A 62 -10.73 -4.83 -15.15
C GLU A 62 -9.38 -5.07 -14.50
N LEU A 63 -9.21 -6.22 -13.81
CA LEU A 63 -7.94 -6.58 -13.19
C LEU A 63 -6.87 -6.85 -14.25
N ALA A 64 -7.22 -7.50 -15.36
CA ALA A 64 -6.30 -7.76 -16.47
C ALA A 64 -5.69 -6.46 -17.06
N ARG A 65 -6.43 -5.35 -17.03
CA ARG A 65 -5.92 -4.03 -17.47
C ARG A 65 -4.88 -3.43 -16.51
N LEU A 66 -4.93 -3.77 -15.22
CA LEU A 66 -4.03 -3.22 -14.20
C LEU A 66 -2.74 -4.05 -14.04
N THR A 67 -2.80 -5.36 -14.26
CA THR A 67 -1.66 -6.26 -14.00
C THR A 67 -0.37 -5.92 -14.74
N PRO A 68 -0.36 -5.47 -16.02
CA PRO A 68 0.89 -5.13 -16.71
C PRO A 68 1.74 -4.11 -15.95
N TYR A 69 1.11 -3.11 -15.33
CA TYR A 69 1.79 -2.07 -14.57
C TYR A 69 2.49 -2.58 -13.30
N THR A 70 2.17 -3.78 -12.81
CA THR A 70 2.85 -4.37 -11.64
C THR A 70 4.26 -4.89 -11.95
N TYR A 71 4.62 -4.99 -13.23
CA TYR A 71 5.95 -5.40 -13.69
C TYR A 71 6.83 -4.21 -14.12
N GLU A 72 6.30 -2.99 -14.04
CA GLU A 72 7.00 -1.75 -14.36
C GLU A 72 7.51 -1.11 -13.06
N THR A 73 8.74 -0.56 -13.06
CA THR A 73 9.37 0.11 -11.90
C THR A 73 9.65 1.58 -12.18
#